data_AF-A0A220VH33-F1
#
_entry.id   AF-A0A220VH33-F1
#
_cell.length_a   1.000
_cell.length_b   1.000
_cell.length_c   1.000
_cell.angle_alpha   90.00
_cell.angle_beta   90.00
_cell.angle_gamma   90.00
#
_symmetry.space_group_name_H-M   'P 1'
#
loop_
_entity.id
_entity.type
_entity.pdbx_description
1 polymer ?
#
loop_
_entity_poly.entity_id
_entity_poly.type
_entity_poly.pdbx_seq_one_letter_code
_entity_poly.pdbx_strand_id
1 'polypeptide(L)'
;MSGVTQELHSNQEYKKIVYFIALIAALGGLLFGLDQGFIANSLKTISTTYNLETTQQENFSGVLATGGVLGALLSGFFARFLGRKKTIVLAGFLFTIASLISALLPSYWLLHLCRAGLGFAVGIASFTVPLYLSETSPKSLRGKFGSYFQLMLVIGIMSIAYINVAIVKLFGETAQSMVIMYGVLTLFSLIMFLGAFILPESPRWLILKGKEDEAYKVLQRIRVSKEEIDEDIKEIEEAAQVKVASFEMLSKGFFWKVLLIGIASQMFQQLVGINVMIYYGPQILGDAGFTGLLGELFIPTINLLATFIAIKYIDKLGRRTLLYIGATIMLITMLVAGICFYIINAEPDASHSLVKILLVISLGLYIVGFASSWGPVIWVFCSEIFPLKGREIGMTITTMVNWTFASLVISNALSFMKIYGQANLFFLFAAFCVGCLVFLKLFIPETKGVSLEKIESDLEKGIKLNKIGNN
;
A
#
# COMPACT_ATOMS: atom_id res chain seq x y z
N MET A 1 -43.95 -28.46 5.81
CA MET A 1 -42.74 -29.10 6.36
C MET A 1 -41.73 -28.01 6.64
N SER A 2 -41.69 -27.60 7.92
CA SER A 2 -40.74 -26.70 8.55
C SER A 2 -39.31 -27.15 8.27
N GLY A 3 -38.40 -26.31 7.74
CA GLY A 3 -38.01 -25.05 8.36
C GLY A 3 -36.92 -25.30 9.42
N VAL A 4 -35.87 -26.04 9.04
CA VAL A 4 -34.63 -26.19 9.83
C VAL A 4 -33.48 -25.84 8.90
N THR A 5 -33.26 -24.54 8.72
CA THR A 5 -31.97 -23.99 8.31
C THR A 5 -30.99 -24.39 9.41
N GLN A 6 -30.23 -25.46 9.17
CA GLN A 6 -29.18 -25.92 10.07
C GLN A 6 -28.08 -24.84 10.05
N GLU A 7 -28.08 -23.92 11.02
CA GLU A 7 -26.93 -23.04 11.27
C GLU A 7 -25.71 -23.94 11.54
N LEU A 8 -24.76 -23.97 10.60
CA LEU A 8 -23.59 -24.87 10.67
C LEU A 8 -22.65 -24.49 11.84
N HIS A 9 -22.73 -23.25 12.32
CA HIS A 9 -21.97 -22.70 13.44
C HIS A 9 -22.81 -21.69 14.22
N SER A 10 -22.56 -21.56 15.53
CA SER A 10 -23.08 -20.41 16.28
C SER A 10 -22.54 -19.10 15.68
N ASN A 11 -23.40 -18.09 15.52
CA ASN A 11 -23.07 -16.81 14.90
C ASN A 11 -21.83 -16.10 15.54
N GLN A 12 -21.47 -16.44 16.78
CA GLN A 12 -20.27 -15.93 17.46
C GLN A 12 -18.99 -16.69 17.10
N GLU A 13 -19.04 -18.02 16.99
CA GLU A 13 -17.88 -18.85 16.67
C GLU A 13 -17.42 -18.63 15.22
N TYR A 14 -18.38 -18.55 14.31
CA TYR A 14 -18.18 -18.13 12.92
C TYR A 14 -17.40 -16.82 12.81
N LYS A 15 -17.87 -15.77 13.52
CA LYS A 15 -17.23 -14.46 13.50
C LYS A 15 -15.79 -14.59 13.98
N LYS A 16 -15.52 -15.29 15.09
CA LYS A 16 -14.16 -15.48 15.61
C LYS A 16 -13.22 -16.09 14.56
N ILE A 17 -13.66 -17.12 13.83
CA ILE A 17 -12.87 -17.76 12.78
C ILE A 17 -12.57 -16.79 11.63
N VAL A 18 -13.59 -16.10 11.11
CA VAL A 18 -13.42 -15.16 9.99
C VAL A 18 -12.52 -13.98 10.38
N TYR A 19 -12.70 -13.41 11.58
CA TYR A 19 -11.83 -12.33 12.08
C TYR A 19 -10.40 -12.82 12.31
N PHE A 20 -10.19 -14.05 12.77
CA PHE A 20 -8.86 -14.64 12.95
C PHE A 20 -8.14 -14.85 11.60
N ILE A 21 -8.83 -15.41 10.61
CA ILE A 21 -8.30 -15.56 9.24
C ILE A 21 -7.95 -14.19 8.66
N ALA A 22 -8.85 -13.21 8.80
CA ALA A 22 -8.62 -11.86 8.30
C ALA A 22 -7.45 -11.17 9.00
N LEU A 23 -7.27 -11.38 10.31
CA LEU A 23 -6.15 -10.83 11.07
C LEU A 23 -4.82 -11.40 10.60
N ILE A 24 -4.72 -12.73 10.44
CA ILE A 24 -3.50 -13.39 9.93
C ILE A 24 -3.18 -12.90 8.52
N ALA A 25 -4.17 -12.85 7.63
CA ALA A 25 -3.96 -12.35 6.28
C ALA A 25 -3.53 -10.87 6.29
N ALA A 26 -4.13 -10.03 7.15
CA ALA A 26 -3.76 -8.63 7.29
C ALA A 26 -2.33 -8.41 7.83
N LEU A 27 -1.69 -9.40 8.45
CA LEU A 27 -0.25 -9.34 8.79
C LEU A 27 0.63 -9.15 7.54
N GLY A 28 0.18 -9.52 6.34
CA GLY A 28 0.89 -9.17 5.12
C GLY A 28 1.00 -7.65 4.90
N GLY A 29 -0.03 -6.89 5.32
CA GLY A 29 0.02 -5.43 5.35
C GLY A 29 1.02 -4.94 6.39
N LEU A 30 1.05 -5.56 7.58
CA LEU A 30 2.02 -5.27 8.63
C LEU A 30 3.47 -5.41 8.12
N LEU A 31 3.82 -6.51 7.43
CA LEU A 31 5.17 -6.71 6.88
C LEU A 31 5.57 -5.63 5.87
N PHE A 32 4.63 -5.23 5.01
CA PHE A 32 4.88 -4.14 4.08
C PHE A 32 5.18 -2.84 4.86
N GLY A 33 4.36 -2.52 5.85
CA GLY A 33 4.57 -1.34 6.69
C GLY A 33 5.89 -1.37 7.48
N LEU A 34 6.23 -2.54 8.05
CA LEU A 34 7.47 -2.72 8.80
C LEU A 34 8.70 -2.46 7.91
N ASP A 35 8.74 -2.89 6.65
CA ASP A 35 9.89 -2.55 5.80
C ASP A 35 9.92 -1.06 5.41
N GLN A 36 8.77 -0.45 5.10
CA GLN A 36 8.74 0.98 4.77
C GLN A 36 9.24 1.85 5.93
N GLY A 37 8.74 1.59 7.15
CA GLY A 37 9.18 2.32 8.35
C GLY A 37 10.60 1.96 8.78
N PHE A 38 11.11 0.79 8.40
CA PHE A 38 12.45 0.33 8.76
C PHE A 38 13.52 1.30 8.23
N ILE A 39 13.44 1.69 6.95
CA ILE A 39 14.46 2.55 6.34
C ILE A 39 14.50 3.92 6.99
N ALA A 40 13.35 4.52 7.26
CA ALA A 40 13.27 5.86 7.85
C ALA A 40 14.19 6.04 9.06
N ASN A 41 14.23 5.04 9.94
CA ASN A 41 14.95 5.10 11.22
C ASN A 41 16.19 4.20 11.27
N SER A 42 16.53 3.51 10.18
CA SER A 42 17.76 2.70 10.08
C SER A 42 18.76 3.23 9.06
N LEU A 43 18.33 4.04 8.08
CA LEU A 43 19.16 4.47 6.95
C LEU A 43 20.45 5.14 7.41
N LYS A 44 20.37 6.02 8.42
CA LYS A 44 21.56 6.66 9.01
C LYS A 44 22.54 5.63 9.57
N THR A 45 22.04 4.68 10.37
CA THR A 45 22.85 3.59 10.94
C THR A 45 23.43 2.68 9.83
N ILE A 46 22.68 2.40 8.75
CA ILE A 46 23.18 1.64 7.59
C ILE A 46 24.31 2.41 6.92
N SER A 47 24.10 3.70 6.68
CA SER A 47 25.08 4.58 6.06
C SER A 47 26.37 4.64 6.85
N THR A 48 26.30 4.76 8.17
CA THR A 48 27.49 4.78 9.04
C THR A 48 28.21 3.42 9.06
N THR A 49 27.45 2.32 9.05
CA THR A 49 28.02 0.95 9.11
C THR A 49 28.74 0.57 7.81
N TYR A 50 28.18 0.94 6.66
CA TYR A 50 28.71 0.58 5.33
C TYR A 50 29.43 1.74 4.63
N ASN A 51 29.58 2.90 5.28
CA ASN A 51 30.14 4.13 4.70
C ASN A 51 29.50 4.51 3.35
N LEU A 52 28.16 4.57 3.32
CA LEU A 52 27.42 4.80 2.08
C LEU A 52 27.36 6.27 1.70
N GLU A 53 27.64 6.55 0.43
CA GLU A 53 27.38 7.86 -0.17
C GLU A 53 25.88 8.12 -0.37
N THR A 54 25.49 9.38 -0.58
CA THR A 54 24.09 9.79 -0.81
C THR A 54 23.41 8.96 -1.92
N THR A 55 24.11 8.73 -3.04
CA THR A 55 23.59 7.95 -4.17
C THR A 55 23.43 6.47 -3.82
N GLN A 56 24.29 5.92 -2.97
CA GLN A 56 24.15 4.54 -2.50
C GLN A 56 23.01 4.38 -1.49
N GLN A 57 22.76 5.39 -0.66
CA GLN A 57 21.63 5.41 0.28
C GLN A 57 20.27 5.46 -0.43
N GLU A 58 20.13 6.32 -1.45
CA GLU A 58 18.90 6.41 -2.24
C GLU A 58 18.66 5.17 -3.11
N ASN A 59 19.72 4.62 -3.73
CA ASN A 59 19.64 3.36 -4.47
C ASN A 59 19.21 2.20 -3.56
N PHE A 60 19.81 2.10 -2.38
CA PHE A 60 19.44 1.08 -1.39
C PHE A 60 17.98 1.25 -0.91
N SER A 61 17.52 2.48 -0.73
CA SER A 61 16.13 2.75 -0.33
C SER A 61 15.14 2.36 -1.44
N GLY A 62 15.44 2.71 -2.69
CA GLY A 62 14.54 2.51 -3.82
C GLY A 62 14.57 1.12 -4.46
N VAL A 63 15.65 0.33 -4.29
CA VAL A 63 15.73 -1.04 -4.84
C VAL A 63 14.60 -1.94 -4.34
N LEU A 64 14.08 -1.68 -3.13
CA LEU A 64 12.89 -2.36 -2.63
C LEU A 64 11.69 -2.16 -3.56
N ALA A 65 11.41 -0.90 -3.94
CA ALA A 65 10.31 -0.59 -4.84
C ALA A 65 10.52 -1.22 -6.23
N THR A 66 11.76 -1.26 -6.71
CA THR A 66 12.13 -1.99 -7.95
C THR A 66 11.85 -3.49 -7.84
N GLY A 67 12.19 -4.12 -6.72
CA GLY A 67 11.79 -5.51 -6.42
C GLY A 67 10.27 -5.67 -6.39
N GLY A 68 9.57 -4.68 -5.83
CA GLY A 68 8.11 -4.59 -5.79
C GLY A 68 7.46 -4.57 -7.17
N VAL A 69 8.06 -3.91 -8.17
CA VAL A 69 7.58 -3.95 -9.57
C VAL A 69 7.56 -5.38 -10.10
N LEU A 70 8.66 -6.12 -9.94
CA LEU A 70 8.77 -7.52 -10.37
C LEU A 70 7.81 -8.42 -9.59
N GLY A 71 7.70 -8.20 -8.28
CA GLY A 71 6.77 -8.93 -7.42
C GLY A 71 5.31 -8.72 -7.82
N ALA A 72 4.92 -7.47 -8.10
CA ALA A 72 3.58 -7.12 -8.55
C ALA A 72 3.26 -7.72 -9.93
N LEU A 73 4.20 -7.68 -10.88
CA LEU A 73 4.05 -8.28 -12.21
C LEU A 73 3.79 -9.79 -12.13
N LEU A 74 4.56 -10.50 -11.29
CA LEU A 74 4.44 -11.96 -11.16
C LEU A 74 3.36 -12.40 -10.16
N SER A 75 2.80 -11.48 -9.36
CA SER A 75 1.81 -11.80 -8.32
C SER A 75 0.57 -12.51 -8.88
N GLY A 76 0.03 -12.04 -10.01
CA GLY A 76 -1.12 -12.65 -10.67
C GLY A 76 -0.83 -14.05 -11.19
N PHE A 77 0.39 -14.29 -11.68
CA PHE A 77 0.85 -15.61 -12.08
C PHE A 77 0.87 -16.56 -10.87
N PHE A 78 1.54 -16.18 -9.78
CA PHE A 78 1.61 -17.02 -8.58
C PHE A 78 0.22 -17.28 -7.98
N ALA A 79 -0.62 -16.25 -7.83
CA ALA A 79 -1.97 -16.38 -7.29
C ALA A 79 -2.87 -17.31 -8.11
N ARG A 80 -2.67 -17.37 -9.44
CA ARG A 80 -3.43 -18.24 -10.36
C ARG A 80 -2.91 -19.69 -10.35
N PHE A 81 -1.60 -19.90 -10.35
CA PHE A 81 -1.00 -21.24 -10.45
C PHE A 81 -0.83 -21.93 -9.11
N LEU A 82 -0.29 -21.25 -8.10
CA LEU A 82 -0.03 -21.81 -6.78
C LEU A 82 -1.28 -21.80 -5.88
N GLY A 83 -2.19 -20.84 -6.09
CA GLY A 83 -3.28 -20.53 -5.16
C GLY A 83 -2.92 -19.34 -4.26
N ARG A 84 -3.92 -18.77 -3.59
CA ARG A 84 -3.75 -17.54 -2.82
C ARG A 84 -2.97 -17.83 -1.54
N LYS A 85 -3.33 -18.87 -0.79
CA LYS A 85 -2.64 -19.29 0.44
C LYS A 85 -1.16 -19.56 0.17
N LYS A 86 -0.86 -20.40 -0.82
CA LYS A 86 0.54 -20.77 -1.11
C LYS A 86 1.38 -19.59 -1.58
N THR A 87 0.77 -18.64 -2.29
CA THR A 87 1.43 -17.40 -2.70
C THR A 87 1.76 -16.50 -1.50
N ILE A 88 0.86 -16.41 -0.51
CA ILE A 88 1.10 -15.71 0.76
C ILE A 88 2.23 -16.38 1.55
N VAL A 89 2.23 -17.71 1.63
CA VAL A 89 3.32 -18.49 2.28
C VAL A 89 4.67 -18.25 1.58
N LEU A 90 4.69 -18.26 0.24
CA LEU A 90 5.90 -17.98 -0.54
C LEU A 90 6.44 -16.57 -0.25
N ALA A 91 5.57 -15.56 -0.23
CA ALA A 91 5.96 -14.20 0.10
C ALA A 91 6.55 -14.12 1.53
N GLY A 92 5.89 -14.72 2.52
CA GLY A 92 6.40 -14.77 3.90
C GLY A 92 7.75 -15.48 4.02
N PHE A 93 7.95 -16.58 3.29
CA PHE A 93 9.21 -17.32 3.25
C PHE A 93 10.34 -16.45 2.68
N LEU A 94 10.13 -15.88 1.48
CA LEU A 94 11.12 -15.05 0.81
C LEU A 94 11.49 -13.83 1.67
N PHE A 95 10.49 -13.19 2.29
CA PHE A 95 10.71 -12.07 3.18
C PHE A 95 11.57 -12.47 4.39
N THR A 96 11.23 -13.60 5.04
CA THR A 96 11.93 -14.08 6.25
C THR A 96 13.37 -14.47 5.95
N ILE A 97 13.64 -15.14 4.83
CA ILE A 97 15.01 -15.51 4.45
C ILE A 97 15.83 -14.25 4.12
N ALA A 98 15.26 -13.31 3.35
CA ALA A 98 15.96 -12.09 2.99
C ALA A 98 16.26 -11.21 4.21
N SER A 99 15.33 -11.10 5.17
CA SER A 99 15.55 -10.35 6.41
C SER A 99 16.57 -11.06 7.33
N LEU A 100 16.54 -12.39 7.40
CA LEU A 100 17.49 -13.18 8.19
C LEU A 100 18.91 -13.02 7.66
N ILE A 101 19.10 -13.12 6.34
CA ILE A 101 20.41 -12.88 5.72
C ILE A 101 20.85 -11.43 5.97
N SER A 102 19.94 -10.46 5.91
CA SER A 102 20.25 -9.06 6.20
C SER A 102 20.70 -8.84 7.65
N ALA A 103 20.17 -9.60 8.60
CA ALA A 103 20.58 -9.56 10.01
C ALA A 103 22.01 -10.04 10.25
N LEU A 104 22.58 -10.83 9.32
CA LEU A 104 23.98 -11.27 9.39
C LEU A 104 24.98 -10.19 8.93
N LEU A 105 24.49 -9.02 8.51
CA LEU A 105 25.29 -7.90 7.98
C LEU A 105 26.28 -8.33 6.89
N PRO A 106 25.78 -8.92 5.78
CA PRO A 106 26.64 -9.35 4.68
C PRO A 106 27.21 -8.15 3.93
N SER A 107 28.01 -8.39 2.89
CA SER A 107 28.51 -7.32 2.02
C SER A 107 27.37 -6.46 1.46
N TYR A 108 27.64 -5.17 1.19
CA TYR A 108 26.64 -4.21 0.69
C TYR A 108 25.87 -4.75 -0.54
N TRP A 109 26.57 -5.40 -1.47
CA TRP A 109 25.95 -6.00 -2.65
C TRP A 109 24.93 -7.10 -2.31
N LEU A 110 25.24 -7.97 -1.36
CA LEU A 110 24.32 -9.01 -0.92
C LEU A 110 23.17 -8.40 -0.12
N LEU A 111 23.43 -7.41 0.73
CA LEU A 111 22.37 -6.67 1.46
C LEU A 111 21.41 -5.96 0.49
N HIS A 112 21.94 -5.36 -0.57
CA HIS A 112 21.16 -4.71 -1.63
C HIS A 112 20.29 -5.74 -2.39
N LEU A 113 20.82 -6.94 -2.66
CA LEU A 113 20.06 -8.04 -3.26
C LEU A 113 18.97 -8.57 -2.31
N CYS A 114 19.28 -8.73 -1.01
CA CYS A 114 18.29 -9.10 0.00
C CYS A 114 17.16 -8.08 0.04
N ARG A 115 17.47 -6.78 -0.05
CA ARG A 115 16.48 -5.71 -0.08
C ARG A 115 15.61 -5.74 -1.34
N ALA A 116 16.18 -6.04 -2.50
CA ALA A 116 15.40 -6.32 -3.71
C ALA A 116 14.45 -7.54 -3.51
N GLY A 117 14.93 -8.59 -2.84
CA GLY A 117 14.14 -9.78 -2.49
C GLY A 117 13.01 -9.50 -1.51
N LEU A 118 13.23 -8.66 -0.49
CA LEU A 118 12.18 -8.14 0.41
C LEU A 118 11.12 -7.40 -0.41
N GLY A 119 11.55 -6.54 -1.32
CA GLY A 119 10.66 -5.81 -2.24
C GLY A 119 9.83 -6.74 -3.11
N PHE A 120 10.44 -7.78 -3.66
CA PHE A 120 9.74 -8.80 -4.45
C PHE A 120 8.66 -9.52 -3.63
N ALA A 121 8.97 -9.93 -2.40
CA ALA A 121 8.01 -10.56 -1.49
C ALA A 121 6.84 -9.62 -1.15
N VAL A 122 7.14 -8.35 -0.84
CA VAL A 122 6.12 -7.32 -0.57
C VAL A 122 5.25 -7.06 -1.79
N GLY A 123 5.84 -6.98 -2.99
CA GLY A 123 5.10 -6.82 -4.25
C GLY A 123 4.07 -7.93 -4.44
N ILE A 124 4.45 -9.19 -4.21
CA ILE A 124 3.53 -10.34 -4.26
C ILE A 124 2.42 -10.22 -3.21
N ALA A 125 2.78 -9.90 -1.97
CA ALA A 125 1.83 -9.79 -0.86
C ALA A 125 0.83 -8.64 -1.07
N SER A 126 1.28 -7.50 -1.59
CA SER A 126 0.47 -6.29 -1.82
C SER A 126 -0.72 -6.52 -2.75
N PHE A 127 -0.62 -7.48 -3.68
CA PHE A 127 -1.72 -7.90 -4.54
C PHE A 127 -2.50 -9.07 -3.95
N THR A 128 -1.78 -10.10 -3.47
CA THR A 128 -2.38 -11.38 -3.11
C THR A 128 -3.20 -11.30 -1.81
N VAL A 129 -2.76 -10.50 -0.83
CA VAL A 129 -3.43 -10.39 0.48
C VAL A 129 -4.78 -9.70 0.36
N PRO A 130 -4.91 -8.51 -0.27
CA PRO A 130 -6.23 -7.91 -0.49
C PRO A 130 -7.16 -8.80 -1.31
N LEU A 131 -6.63 -9.49 -2.33
CA LEU A 131 -7.40 -10.45 -3.12
C LEU A 131 -7.91 -11.61 -2.26
N TYR A 132 -7.04 -12.22 -1.46
CA TYR A 132 -7.39 -13.30 -0.54
C TYR A 132 -8.45 -12.87 0.47
N LEU A 133 -8.28 -11.69 1.07
CA LEU A 133 -9.26 -11.11 1.99
C LEU A 133 -10.60 -10.93 1.27
N SER A 134 -10.63 -10.40 0.04
CA SER A 134 -11.88 -10.20 -0.69
C SER A 134 -12.62 -11.51 -1.04
N GLU A 135 -11.88 -12.60 -1.29
CA GLU A 135 -12.43 -13.90 -1.70
C GLU A 135 -12.86 -14.78 -0.52
N THR A 136 -12.20 -14.65 0.63
CA THR A 136 -12.55 -15.40 1.85
C THR A 136 -13.57 -14.69 2.72
N SER A 137 -13.72 -13.38 2.56
CA SER A 137 -14.57 -12.59 3.44
C SER A 137 -16.05 -12.59 3.03
N PRO A 138 -16.97 -12.61 4.00
CA PRO A 138 -18.39 -12.45 3.76
C PRO A 138 -18.70 -11.11 3.11
N LYS A 139 -19.72 -11.06 2.23
CA LYS A 139 -20.09 -9.86 1.44
C LYS A 139 -20.21 -8.60 2.30
N SER A 140 -20.79 -8.71 3.50
CA SER A 140 -20.98 -7.61 4.45
C SER A 140 -19.71 -7.07 5.14
N LEU A 141 -18.61 -7.85 5.14
CA LEU A 141 -17.36 -7.51 5.84
C LEU A 141 -16.18 -7.21 4.90
N ARG A 142 -16.32 -7.44 3.58
CA ARG A 142 -15.23 -7.25 2.59
C ARG A 142 -14.56 -5.87 2.68
N GLY A 143 -15.35 -4.79 2.76
CA GLY A 143 -14.81 -3.42 2.88
C GLY A 143 -14.05 -3.16 4.18
N LYS A 144 -14.52 -3.75 5.30
CA LYS A 144 -13.85 -3.64 6.61
C LYS A 144 -12.48 -4.33 6.60
N PHE A 145 -12.39 -5.51 5.99
CA PHE A 145 -11.13 -6.25 5.92
C PHE A 145 -10.12 -5.63 4.94
N GLY A 146 -10.59 -5.03 3.84
CA GLY A 146 -9.74 -4.18 3.00
C GLY A 146 -9.13 -3.01 3.78
N SER A 147 -9.91 -2.39 4.67
CA SER A 147 -9.43 -1.33 5.55
C SER A 147 -8.44 -1.82 6.61
N TYR A 148 -8.57 -3.08 7.07
CA TYR A 148 -7.62 -3.68 8.02
C TYR A 148 -6.24 -3.92 7.41
N PHE A 149 -6.16 -4.27 6.12
CA PHE A 149 -4.87 -4.36 5.44
C PHE A 149 -4.12 -3.03 5.48
N GLN A 150 -4.81 -1.93 5.13
CA GLN A 150 -4.24 -0.59 5.19
C GLN A 150 -3.88 -0.17 6.63
N LEU A 151 -4.74 -0.50 7.60
CA LEU A 151 -4.48 -0.22 9.01
C LEU A 151 -3.23 -0.96 9.52
N MET A 152 -3.09 -2.25 9.19
CA MET A 152 -1.92 -3.04 9.56
C MET A 152 -0.65 -2.50 8.93
N LEU A 153 -0.71 -2.00 7.69
CA LEU A 153 0.40 -1.32 7.04
C LEU A 153 0.87 -0.11 7.85
N VAL A 154 -0.02 0.82 8.19
CA VAL A 154 0.39 2.01 8.95
C VAL A 154 0.80 1.69 10.39
N ILE A 155 0.20 0.68 11.01
CA ILE A 155 0.67 0.13 12.29
C ILE A 155 2.10 -0.41 12.14
N GLY A 156 2.40 -1.14 11.07
CA GLY A 156 3.74 -1.65 10.80
C GLY A 156 4.77 -0.54 10.68
N ILE A 157 4.48 0.51 9.91
CA ILE A 157 5.35 1.70 9.76
C ILE A 157 5.66 2.32 11.13
N MET A 158 4.62 2.50 11.97
CA MET A 158 4.80 3.08 13.29
C MET A 158 5.55 2.15 14.24
N SER A 159 5.17 0.88 14.34
CA SER A 159 5.76 -0.07 15.28
C SER A 159 7.26 -0.23 15.03
N ILE A 160 7.69 -0.42 13.79
CA ILE A 160 9.13 -0.54 13.50
C ILE A 160 9.88 0.75 13.76
N ALA A 161 9.27 1.92 13.50
CA ALA A 161 9.90 3.20 13.77
C ALA A 161 10.19 3.36 15.26
N TYR A 162 9.20 3.11 16.12
CA TYR A 162 9.38 3.16 17.57
C TYR A 162 10.40 2.14 18.08
N ILE A 163 10.37 0.90 17.55
CA ILE A 163 11.32 -0.14 17.94
C ILE A 163 12.74 0.24 17.53
N ASN A 164 12.96 0.69 16.29
CA ASN A 164 14.28 1.09 15.80
C ASN A 164 14.84 2.28 16.60
N VAL A 165 14.02 3.28 16.89
CA VAL A 165 14.42 4.41 17.74
C VAL A 165 14.79 3.95 19.16
N ALA A 166 14.01 3.04 19.74
CA ALA A 166 14.34 2.47 21.05
C ALA A 166 15.66 1.69 21.02
N ILE A 167 15.92 0.90 19.96
CA ILE A 167 17.18 0.18 19.77
C ILE A 167 18.36 1.16 19.68
N VAL A 168 18.27 2.20 18.85
CA VAL A 168 19.35 3.20 18.73
C VAL A 168 19.61 3.90 20.06
N LYS A 169 18.57 4.22 20.84
CA LYS A 169 18.74 4.83 22.16
C LYS A 169 19.43 3.92 23.18
N LEU A 170 19.22 2.61 23.10
CA LEU A 170 19.80 1.64 24.03
C LEU A 170 21.21 1.19 23.63
N PHE A 171 21.47 1.02 22.33
CA PHE A 171 22.68 0.40 21.80
C PHE A 171 23.53 1.32 20.89
N GLY A 172 23.09 2.57 20.70
CA GLY A 172 23.73 3.54 19.81
C GLY A 172 23.54 3.24 18.32
N GLU A 173 24.20 4.01 17.46
CA GLU A 173 24.26 3.78 16.01
C GLU A 173 25.35 2.74 15.66
N THR A 174 25.23 1.54 16.22
CA THR A 174 26.24 0.48 16.08
C THR A 174 25.78 -0.66 15.16
N ALA A 175 26.73 -1.49 14.73
CA ALA A 175 26.43 -2.73 14.00
C ALA A 175 25.51 -3.66 14.81
N GLN A 176 25.62 -3.68 16.14
CA GLN A 176 24.73 -4.47 17.00
C GLN A 176 23.27 -4.00 16.87
N SER A 177 23.03 -2.69 16.83
CA SER A 177 21.70 -2.13 16.58
C SER A 177 21.14 -2.60 15.23
N MET A 178 21.95 -2.64 14.16
CA MET A 178 21.52 -3.17 12.86
C MET A 178 21.03 -4.62 12.95
N VAL A 179 21.82 -5.49 13.59
CA VAL A 179 21.48 -6.92 13.75
C VAL A 179 20.15 -7.07 14.47
N ILE A 180 19.94 -6.31 15.56
CA ILE A 180 18.70 -6.35 16.33
C ILE A 180 17.52 -5.82 15.50
N MET A 181 17.68 -4.71 14.77
CA MET A 181 16.63 -4.16 13.91
C MET A 181 16.18 -5.17 12.85
N TYR A 182 17.12 -5.78 12.11
CA TYR A 182 16.78 -6.82 11.12
C TYR A 182 16.27 -8.11 11.78
N GLY A 183 16.73 -8.42 13.00
CA GLY A 183 16.22 -9.53 13.81
C GLY A 183 14.75 -9.36 14.19
N VAL A 184 14.35 -8.15 14.60
CA VAL A 184 12.95 -7.79 14.84
C VAL A 184 12.12 -7.92 13.57
N LEU A 185 12.63 -7.39 12.44
CA LEU A 185 11.96 -7.53 11.14
C LEU A 185 11.73 -9.01 10.77
N THR A 186 12.74 -9.85 11.01
CA THR A 186 12.69 -11.31 10.78
C THR A 186 11.70 -12.00 11.72
N LEU A 187 11.59 -11.57 12.98
CA LEU A 187 10.63 -12.13 13.92
C LEU A 187 9.20 -11.90 13.45
N PHE A 188 8.86 -10.68 13.04
CA PHE A 188 7.52 -10.37 12.53
C PHE A 188 7.21 -11.14 11.24
N SER A 189 8.18 -11.24 10.32
CA SER A 189 8.00 -12.01 9.09
C SER A 189 7.83 -13.51 9.36
N LEU A 190 8.55 -14.06 10.33
CA LEU A 190 8.42 -15.45 10.74
C LEU A 190 7.02 -15.75 11.31
N ILE A 191 6.48 -14.85 12.15
CA ILE A 191 5.11 -14.99 12.69
C ILE A 191 4.09 -15.04 11.56
N MET A 192 4.21 -14.15 10.58
CA MET A 192 3.31 -14.13 9.43
C MET A 192 3.49 -15.37 8.54
N PHE A 193 4.73 -15.79 8.28
CA PHE A 193 5.05 -16.98 7.49
C PHE A 193 4.44 -18.24 8.13
N LEU A 194 4.63 -18.44 9.43
CA LEU A 194 4.05 -19.57 10.16
C LEU A 194 2.52 -19.47 10.24
N GLY A 195 1.98 -18.27 10.48
CA GLY A 195 0.53 -18.03 10.49
C GLY A 195 -0.14 -18.32 9.16
N ALA A 196 0.53 -18.05 8.04
CA ALA A 196 0.00 -18.29 6.69
C ALA A 196 -0.29 -19.77 6.40
N PHE A 197 0.34 -20.72 7.11
CA PHE A 197 0.02 -22.15 6.97
C PHE A 197 -1.35 -22.52 7.54
N ILE A 198 -1.87 -21.74 8.49
CA ILE A 198 -3.17 -21.98 9.14
C ILE A 198 -4.33 -21.51 8.24
N LEU A 199 -4.06 -20.54 7.36
CA LEU A 199 -5.06 -19.99 6.45
C LEU A 199 -5.69 -21.07 5.56
N PRO A 200 -7.02 -21.08 5.34
CA PRO A 200 -7.62 -21.89 4.30
C PRO A 200 -7.23 -21.35 2.91
N GLU A 201 -7.32 -22.19 1.88
CA GLU A 201 -7.18 -21.70 0.50
C GLU A 201 -8.46 -20.95 0.05
N SER A 202 -8.32 -20.06 -0.94
CA SER A 202 -9.47 -19.33 -1.48
C SER A 202 -10.51 -20.28 -2.09
N PRO A 203 -11.79 -20.23 -1.65
CA PRO A 203 -12.87 -21.02 -2.26
C PRO A 203 -13.00 -20.75 -3.75
N ARG A 204 -12.87 -19.47 -4.14
CA ARG A 204 -12.96 -19.05 -5.53
C ARG A 204 -11.87 -19.71 -6.39
N TRP A 205 -10.64 -19.76 -5.88
CA TRP A 205 -9.56 -20.44 -6.60
C TRP A 205 -9.78 -21.96 -6.70
N LEU A 206 -10.29 -22.59 -5.63
CA LEU A 206 -10.58 -24.02 -5.61
C LEU A 206 -11.63 -24.41 -6.66
N ILE A 207 -12.74 -23.67 -6.74
CA ILE A 207 -13.79 -23.88 -7.77
C ILE A 207 -13.20 -23.66 -9.16
N LEU A 208 -12.42 -22.60 -9.37
CA LEU A 208 -11.79 -22.33 -10.67
C LEU A 208 -10.83 -23.43 -11.15
N LYS A 209 -10.30 -24.24 -10.22
CA LYS A 209 -9.44 -25.41 -10.44
C LYS A 209 -10.20 -26.74 -10.48
N GLY A 210 -11.54 -26.72 -10.40
CA GLY A 210 -12.37 -27.93 -10.40
C GLY A 210 -12.33 -28.72 -9.09
N LYS A 211 -11.96 -28.08 -7.97
CA LYS A 211 -11.89 -28.69 -6.64
C LYS A 211 -13.08 -28.26 -5.77
N GLU A 212 -14.29 -28.53 -6.24
CA GLU A 212 -15.55 -28.11 -5.61
C GLU A 212 -15.71 -28.67 -4.19
N ASP A 213 -15.38 -29.94 -3.95
CA ASP A 213 -15.46 -30.55 -2.61
C ASP A 213 -14.57 -29.84 -1.58
N GLU A 214 -13.36 -29.45 -1.97
CA GLU A 214 -12.46 -28.69 -1.12
C GLU A 214 -13.00 -27.27 -0.89
N ALA A 215 -13.55 -26.64 -1.93
CA ALA A 215 -14.15 -25.31 -1.84
C ALA A 215 -15.34 -25.28 -0.88
N TYR A 216 -16.23 -26.27 -0.97
CA TYR A 216 -17.37 -26.42 -0.08
C TYR A 216 -16.93 -26.58 1.38
N LYS A 217 -15.92 -27.43 1.65
CA LYS A 217 -15.35 -27.58 3.01
C LYS A 217 -14.75 -26.29 3.56
N VAL A 218 -14.14 -25.46 2.71
CA VAL A 218 -13.66 -24.14 3.13
C VAL A 218 -14.85 -23.23 3.42
N LEU A 219 -15.81 -23.12 2.51
CA LEU A 219 -16.99 -22.27 2.65
C LEU A 219 -17.79 -22.60 3.90
N GLN A 220 -17.94 -23.88 4.26
CA GLN A 220 -18.56 -24.32 5.51
C GLN A 220 -17.89 -23.72 6.77
N ARG A 221 -16.58 -23.44 6.74
CA ARG A 221 -15.85 -22.83 7.85
C ARG A 221 -15.96 -21.30 7.88
N ILE A 222 -16.28 -20.69 6.74
CA ILE A 222 -16.23 -19.23 6.55
C ILE A 222 -17.57 -18.65 6.09
N ARG A 223 -18.68 -19.39 6.19
CA ARG A 223 -20.06 -18.94 5.97
C ARG A 223 -20.99 -19.43 7.09
N VAL A 224 -22.13 -18.77 7.25
CA VAL A 224 -23.09 -19.08 8.34
C VAL A 224 -24.11 -20.10 7.89
N SER A 225 -24.69 -19.90 6.71
CA SER A 225 -25.80 -20.73 6.22
C SER A 225 -25.42 -21.51 4.96
N LYS A 226 -26.11 -22.62 4.74
CA LYS A 226 -25.94 -23.42 3.54
C LYS A 226 -26.42 -22.66 2.30
N GLU A 227 -27.47 -21.84 2.41
CA GLU A 227 -27.91 -20.98 1.29
C GLU A 227 -26.80 -20.02 0.86
N GLU A 228 -26.08 -19.40 1.81
CA GLU A 228 -24.98 -18.48 1.51
C GLU A 228 -23.82 -19.19 0.78
N ILE A 229 -23.58 -20.46 1.11
CA ILE A 229 -22.57 -21.30 0.45
C ILE A 229 -22.98 -21.63 -0.98
N ASP A 230 -24.22 -22.10 -1.17
CA ASP A 230 -24.73 -22.50 -2.48
C ASP A 230 -24.83 -21.28 -3.42
N GLU A 231 -25.23 -20.11 -2.90
CA GLU A 231 -25.21 -18.83 -3.63
C GLU A 231 -23.79 -18.43 -4.04
N ASP A 232 -22.81 -18.49 -3.12
CA ASP A 232 -21.42 -18.15 -3.43
C ASP A 232 -20.83 -19.09 -4.49
N ILE A 233 -21.10 -20.41 -4.41
CA ILE A 233 -20.65 -21.39 -5.41
C ILE A 233 -21.24 -21.06 -6.78
N LYS A 234 -22.55 -20.84 -6.85
CA LYS A 234 -23.23 -20.50 -8.10
C LYS A 234 -22.70 -19.21 -8.72
N GLU A 235 -22.51 -18.15 -7.93
CA GLU A 235 -21.91 -16.90 -8.42
C GLU A 235 -20.48 -17.11 -8.95
N ILE A 236 -19.69 -17.95 -8.27
CA ILE A 236 -18.32 -18.24 -8.70
C ILE A 236 -18.31 -19.06 -9.99
N GLU A 237 -19.19 -20.05 -10.12
CA GLU A 237 -19.35 -20.85 -11.33
C GLU A 237 -19.83 -20.00 -12.51
N GLU A 238 -20.84 -19.16 -12.32
CA GLU A 238 -21.28 -18.20 -13.34
C GLU A 238 -20.15 -17.27 -13.75
N ALA A 239 -19.39 -16.73 -12.80
CA ALA A 239 -18.20 -15.92 -13.08
C ALA A 239 -17.06 -16.73 -13.76
N ALA A 240 -16.98 -18.03 -13.50
CA ALA A 240 -16.03 -18.95 -14.13
C ALA A 240 -16.47 -19.38 -15.55
N GLN A 241 -17.77 -19.40 -15.86
CA GLN A 241 -18.29 -19.64 -17.21
C GLN A 241 -18.05 -18.43 -18.12
N VAL A 242 -17.87 -17.24 -17.55
CA VAL A 242 -17.35 -16.05 -18.26
C VAL A 242 -15.83 -16.17 -18.57
N LYS A 243 -15.24 -17.37 -18.43
CA LYS A 243 -13.82 -17.62 -18.76
C LYS A 243 -13.51 -17.28 -20.22
N VAL A 244 -12.42 -16.53 -20.36
CA VAL A 244 -11.71 -16.07 -21.58
C VAL A 244 -12.23 -14.76 -22.19
N ALA A 245 -11.86 -13.64 -21.56
CA ALA A 245 -11.62 -12.37 -22.26
C ALA A 245 -10.65 -11.49 -21.46
N SER A 246 -9.42 -11.96 -21.19
CA SER A 246 -8.41 -11.13 -20.51
C SER A 246 -7.60 -10.31 -21.52
N PHE A 247 -7.02 -10.94 -22.54
CA PHE A 247 -6.26 -10.21 -23.57
C PHE A 247 -7.13 -9.56 -24.64
N GLU A 248 -8.32 -10.11 -24.92
CA GLU A 248 -9.22 -9.51 -25.91
C GLU A 248 -9.71 -8.13 -25.46
N MET A 249 -9.79 -7.88 -24.14
CA MET A 249 -10.09 -6.54 -23.62
C MET A 249 -9.02 -5.50 -24.01
N LEU A 250 -7.76 -5.91 -24.23
CA LEU A 250 -6.71 -5.01 -24.73
C LEU A 250 -6.97 -4.55 -26.17
N SER A 251 -7.80 -5.27 -26.94
CA SER A 251 -8.23 -4.81 -28.27
C SER A 251 -9.32 -3.74 -28.20
N LYS A 252 -9.96 -3.54 -27.05
CA LYS A 252 -11.07 -2.59 -26.88
C LYS A 252 -10.52 -1.19 -26.59
N GLY A 253 -10.82 -0.23 -27.46
CA GLY A 253 -10.35 1.15 -27.32
C GLY A 253 -10.79 1.85 -26.02
N PHE A 254 -11.95 1.50 -25.46
CA PHE A 254 -12.40 2.08 -24.19
C PHE A 254 -11.58 1.58 -22.98
N PHE A 255 -11.04 0.36 -23.05
CA PHE A 255 -10.21 -0.20 -21.97
C PHE A 255 -8.95 0.63 -21.77
N TRP A 256 -8.29 1.03 -22.87
CA TRP A 256 -7.10 1.89 -22.82
C TRP A 256 -7.38 3.25 -22.18
N LYS A 257 -8.57 3.82 -22.40
CA LYS A 257 -8.96 5.09 -21.75
C LYS A 257 -9.02 4.94 -20.22
N VAL A 258 -9.64 3.88 -19.73
CA VAL A 258 -9.71 3.57 -18.29
C VAL A 258 -8.33 3.25 -17.73
N LEU A 259 -7.55 2.46 -18.47
CA LEU A 259 -6.20 2.08 -18.08
C LEU A 259 -5.31 3.31 -17.91
N LEU A 260 -5.35 4.26 -18.85
CA LEU A 260 -4.59 5.51 -18.76
C LEU A 260 -4.98 6.33 -17.53
N ILE A 261 -6.26 6.37 -17.16
CA ILE A 261 -6.71 7.03 -15.92
C ILE A 261 -6.13 6.31 -14.70
N GLY A 262 -6.24 4.98 -14.64
CA GLY A 262 -5.68 4.21 -13.53
C GLY A 262 -4.16 4.38 -13.41
N ILE A 263 -3.44 4.41 -14.54
CA ILE A 263 -1.99 4.64 -14.61
C ILE A 263 -1.66 6.03 -14.07
N ALA A 264 -2.33 7.07 -14.58
CA ALA A 264 -2.11 8.44 -14.13
C ALA A 264 -2.45 8.62 -12.64
N SER A 265 -3.53 8.01 -12.16
CA SER A 265 -3.92 8.01 -10.74
C SER A 265 -2.82 7.42 -9.83
N GLN A 266 -2.28 6.26 -10.19
CA GLN A 266 -1.21 5.60 -9.43
C GLN A 266 0.13 6.34 -9.53
N MET A 267 0.44 6.89 -10.70
CA MET A 267 1.61 7.75 -10.91
C MET A 267 1.54 8.99 -10.01
N PHE A 268 0.42 9.72 -10.03
CA PHE A 268 0.23 10.92 -9.23
C PHE A 268 0.28 10.62 -7.72
N GLN A 269 -0.25 9.48 -7.28
CA GLN A 269 -0.14 9.06 -5.87
C GLN A 269 1.32 9.03 -5.39
N GLN A 270 2.27 8.69 -6.27
CA GLN A 270 3.69 8.66 -5.94
C GLN A 270 4.39 9.99 -6.13
N LEU A 271 4.07 10.71 -7.23
CA LEU A 271 4.69 11.99 -7.56
C LEU A 271 4.37 13.11 -6.55
N VAL A 272 3.30 13.00 -5.76
CA VAL A 272 3.02 13.94 -4.65
C VAL A 272 3.97 13.75 -3.45
N GLY A 273 4.92 12.82 -3.52
CA GLY A 273 6.09 12.77 -2.63
C GLY A 273 5.91 11.97 -1.33
N ILE A 274 4.86 11.16 -1.19
CA ILE A 274 4.59 10.48 0.10
C ILE A 274 5.73 9.55 0.51
N ASN A 275 6.31 8.80 -0.43
CA ASN A 275 7.39 7.88 -0.12
C ASN A 275 8.68 8.60 0.28
N VAL A 276 8.92 9.83 -0.19
CA VAL A 276 10.01 10.66 0.33
C VAL A 276 9.76 10.98 1.80
N MET A 277 8.54 11.36 2.16
CA MET A 277 8.21 11.68 3.55
C MET A 277 8.27 10.45 4.46
N ILE A 278 7.87 9.27 3.98
CA ILE A 278 7.94 8.03 4.76
C ILE A 278 9.39 7.56 4.93
N TYR A 279 10.22 7.60 3.89
CA TYR A 279 11.57 7.03 3.91
C TYR A 279 12.64 8.02 4.40
N TYR A 280 12.48 9.30 4.10
CA TYR A 280 13.46 10.36 4.41
C TYR A 280 12.91 11.40 5.38
N GLY A 281 11.72 11.19 5.93
CA GLY A 281 11.10 12.10 6.91
C GLY A 281 12.03 12.49 8.07
N PRO A 282 12.71 11.54 8.73
CA PRO A 282 13.65 11.87 9.80
C PRO A 282 14.83 12.73 9.35
N GLN A 283 15.33 12.51 8.13
CA GLN A 283 16.40 13.33 7.56
C GLN A 283 15.90 14.75 7.22
N ILE A 284 14.74 14.87 6.56
CA ILE A 284 14.12 16.15 6.19
C ILE A 284 13.82 17.01 7.44
N LEU A 285 13.29 16.39 8.49
CA LEU A 285 13.04 17.06 9.76
C LEU A 285 14.35 17.38 10.50
N GLY A 286 15.32 16.47 10.48
CA GLY A 286 16.65 16.67 11.04
C GLY A 286 17.39 17.86 10.43
N ASP A 287 17.34 17.99 9.10
CA ASP A 287 17.94 19.11 8.36
C ASP A 287 17.28 20.46 8.70
N ALA A 288 15.99 20.47 9.06
CA ALA A 288 15.31 21.65 9.60
C ALA A 288 15.64 21.95 11.08
N GLY A 289 16.43 21.08 11.74
CA GLY A 289 16.83 21.17 13.14
C GLY A 289 15.92 20.44 14.13
N PHE A 290 15.02 19.58 13.65
CA PHE A 290 14.20 18.72 14.51
C PHE A 290 14.86 17.37 14.73
N THR A 291 15.50 17.21 15.89
CA THR A 291 16.21 15.98 16.26
C THR A 291 15.45 15.19 17.34
N GLY A 292 15.87 13.94 17.55
CA GLY A 292 15.26 13.04 18.54
C GLY A 292 13.85 12.58 18.17
N LEU A 293 13.04 12.32 19.19
CA LEU A 293 11.73 11.66 19.02
C LEU A 293 10.79 12.42 18.06
N LEU A 294 10.84 13.75 18.05
CA LEU A 294 10.01 14.54 17.16
C LEU A 294 10.41 14.32 15.69
N GLY A 295 11.70 14.37 15.36
CA GLY A 295 12.16 14.14 13.98
C GLY A 295 11.89 12.71 13.49
N GLU A 296 12.08 11.72 14.38
CA GLU A 296 12.04 10.30 14.02
C GLU A 296 10.61 9.72 14.00
N LEU A 297 9.72 10.16 14.90
CA LEU A 297 8.43 9.52 15.13
C LEU A 297 7.22 10.37 14.74
N PHE A 298 7.41 11.64 14.37
CA PHE A 298 6.28 12.52 14.02
C PHE A 298 5.50 12.00 12.81
N ILE A 299 6.18 11.78 11.67
CA ILE A 299 5.55 11.32 10.44
C ILE A 299 4.78 10.00 10.60
N PRO A 300 5.37 8.90 11.12
CA PRO A 300 4.66 7.63 11.26
C PRO A 300 3.47 7.72 12.22
N THR A 301 3.57 8.53 13.28
CA THR A 301 2.48 8.73 14.25
C THR A 301 1.29 9.45 13.60
N ILE A 302 1.55 10.56 12.90
CA ILE A 302 0.50 11.32 12.22
C ILE A 302 -0.15 10.48 11.11
N ASN A 303 0.64 9.65 10.40
CA ASN A 303 0.12 8.76 9.36
C ASN A 303 -0.91 7.75 9.91
N LEU A 304 -0.62 7.11 11.05
CA LEU A 304 -1.56 6.19 11.71
C LEU A 304 -2.85 6.93 12.13
N LEU A 305 -2.71 8.07 12.81
CA LEU A 305 -3.85 8.85 13.29
C LEU A 305 -4.73 9.33 12.13
N ALA A 306 -4.13 9.80 11.04
CA ALA A 306 -4.82 10.24 9.84
C ALA A 306 -5.55 9.10 9.11
N THR A 307 -5.03 7.87 9.18
CA THR A 307 -5.66 6.71 8.54
C THR A 307 -7.04 6.40 9.14
N PHE A 308 -7.25 6.62 10.44
CA PHE A 308 -8.58 6.49 11.06
C PHE A 308 -9.61 7.47 10.49
N ILE A 309 -9.17 8.65 10.06
CA ILE A 309 -10.01 9.64 9.38
C ILE A 309 -10.48 9.05 8.04
N ALA A 310 -9.55 8.51 7.25
CA ALA A 310 -9.87 7.87 5.97
C ALA A 310 -10.93 6.77 6.11
N ILE A 311 -10.74 5.84 7.06
CA ILE A 311 -11.67 4.72 7.31
C ILE A 311 -13.08 5.24 7.63
N LYS A 312 -13.20 6.36 8.36
CA LYS A 312 -14.50 6.94 8.73
C LYS A 312 -15.22 7.64 7.57
N TYR A 313 -14.48 8.23 6.63
CA TYR A 313 -15.03 9.14 5.62
C TYR A 313 -15.03 8.59 4.19
N ILE A 314 -14.27 7.54 3.88
CA ILE A 314 -14.12 6.99 2.52
C ILE A 314 -15.45 6.64 1.85
N ASP A 315 -16.40 6.09 2.62
CA ASP A 315 -17.72 5.71 2.12
C ASP A 315 -18.78 6.82 2.26
N LYS A 316 -18.47 7.90 2.97
CA LYS A 316 -19.40 9.01 3.20
C LYS A 316 -19.28 10.11 2.15
N LEU A 317 -18.08 10.56 1.83
CA LEU A 317 -17.85 11.76 1.02
C LEU A 317 -17.73 11.50 -0.50
N GLY A 318 -17.52 10.24 -0.90
CA GLY A 318 -17.26 9.89 -2.29
C GLY A 318 -15.77 9.96 -2.65
N ARG A 319 -15.37 9.21 -3.67
CA ARG A 319 -13.96 9.01 -4.03
C ARG A 319 -13.40 10.30 -4.63
N ARG A 320 -14.14 10.93 -5.54
CA ARG A 320 -13.69 12.15 -6.24
C ARG A 320 -13.50 13.31 -5.26
N THR A 321 -14.47 13.52 -4.38
CA THR A 321 -14.43 14.61 -3.37
C THR A 321 -13.23 14.46 -2.43
N LEU A 322 -12.96 13.26 -1.94
CA LEU A 322 -11.81 13.01 -1.05
C LEU A 322 -10.48 13.29 -1.74
N LEU A 323 -10.31 12.83 -2.98
CA LEU A 323 -9.09 13.10 -3.75
C LEU A 323 -8.88 14.60 -3.97
N TYR A 324 -9.94 15.37 -4.21
CA TYR A 324 -9.86 16.83 -4.31
C TYR A 324 -9.44 17.52 -3.02
N ILE A 325 -10.09 17.18 -1.91
CA ILE A 325 -9.77 17.74 -0.59
C ILE A 325 -8.31 17.43 -0.26
N GLY A 326 -7.91 16.17 -0.44
CA GLY A 326 -6.55 15.70 -0.27
C GLY A 326 -5.52 16.47 -1.08
N ALA A 327 -5.72 16.55 -2.39
CA ALA A 327 -4.80 17.25 -3.29
C ALA A 327 -4.68 18.74 -2.96
N THR A 328 -5.78 19.37 -2.52
CA THR A 328 -5.79 20.78 -2.12
C THR A 328 -5.02 21.00 -0.83
N ILE A 329 -5.23 20.16 0.20
CA ILE A 329 -4.47 20.21 1.45
C ILE A 329 -2.99 20.01 1.15
N MET A 330 -2.64 18.95 0.41
CA MET A 330 -1.26 18.64 0.06
C MET A 330 -0.60 19.80 -0.69
N LEU A 331 -1.27 20.39 -1.70
CA LEU A 331 -0.77 21.55 -2.44
C LEU A 331 -0.41 22.71 -1.52
N ILE A 332 -1.35 23.14 -0.68
CA ILE A 332 -1.13 24.29 0.22
C ILE A 332 0.02 23.99 1.17
N THR A 333 0.01 22.81 1.79
CA THR A 333 1.05 22.42 2.75
C THR A 333 2.44 22.26 2.12
N MET A 334 2.51 21.76 0.89
CA MET A 334 3.78 21.61 0.15
C MET A 334 4.35 22.97 -0.24
N LEU A 335 3.50 23.92 -0.66
CA LEU A 335 3.92 25.31 -0.90
C LEU A 335 4.46 25.97 0.38
N VAL A 336 3.73 25.82 1.49
CA VAL A 336 4.16 26.36 2.80
C VAL A 336 5.49 25.71 3.24
N ALA A 337 5.65 24.39 3.10
CA ALA A 337 6.89 23.70 3.44
C ALA A 337 8.06 24.16 2.56
N GLY A 338 7.84 24.33 1.25
CA GLY A 338 8.85 24.86 0.33
C GLY A 338 9.30 26.27 0.70
N ILE A 339 8.37 27.15 1.06
CA ILE A 339 8.68 28.50 1.55
C ILE A 339 9.44 28.44 2.88
N CYS A 340 9.03 27.59 3.83
CA CYS A 340 9.72 27.41 5.09
C CYS A 340 11.18 26.96 4.89
N PHE A 341 11.41 25.95 4.05
CA PHE A 341 12.77 25.49 3.73
C PHE A 341 13.59 26.55 3.01
N TYR A 342 12.97 27.34 2.14
CA TYR A 342 13.65 28.45 1.46
C TYR A 342 14.15 29.49 2.48
N ILE A 343 13.30 29.88 3.44
CA ILE A 343 13.67 30.84 4.50
C ILE A 343 14.74 30.27 5.43
N ILE A 344 14.58 29.02 5.88
CA ILE A 344 15.53 28.35 6.79
C ILE A 344 16.92 28.25 6.14
N ASN A 345 16.98 27.91 4.84
CA ASN A 345 18.25 27.74 4.13
C ASN A 345 18.90 29.07 3.73
N ALA A 346 18.13 30.15 3.61
CA ALA A 346 18.66 31.47 3.26
C ALA A 346 19.47 32.12 4.40
N GLU A 347 19.08 31.88 5.66
CA GLU A 347 19.76 32.39 6.85
C GLU A 347 19.98 31.27 7.88
N PRO A 348 21.00 30.41 7.70
CA PRO A 348 21.21 29.24 8.54
C PRO A 348 21.46 29.54 10.02
N ASP A 349 22.05 30.70 10.32
CA ASP A 349 22.44 31.13 11.67
C ASP A 349 21.29 31.79 12.47
N ALA A 350 20.16 32.09 11.82
CA ALA A 350 19.03 32.74 12.48
C ALA A 350 18.12 31.73 13.20
N SER A 351 17.61 32.13 14.36
CA SER A 351 16.62 31.34 15.11
C SER A 351 15.24 31.45 14.45
N HIS A 352 15.04 30.71 13.36
CA HIS A 352 13.79 30.60 12.59
C HIS A 352 12.68 29.83 13.35
N SER A 353 12.51 30.07 14.65
CA SER A 353 11.67 29.25 15.52
C SER A 353 10.21 29.15 15.05
N LEU A 354 9.60 30.26 14.63
CA LEU A 354 8.23 30.28 14.10
C LEU A 354 8.10 29.55 12.76
N VAL A 355 9.08 29.75 11.86
CA VAL A 355 9.10 29.11 10.52
C VAL A 355 9.26 27.60 10.65
N LYS A 356 10.09 27.15 11.60
CA LYS A 356 10.27 25.73 11.93
C LYS A 356 8.97 25.11 12.47
N ILE A 357 8.26 25.78 13.38
CA ILE A 357 6.96 25.32 13.87
C ILE A 357 5.95 25.20 12.72
N LEU A 358 5.89 26.23 11.86
CA LEU A 358 5.03 26.23 10.69
C LEU A 358 5.36 25.08 9.74
N LEU A 359 6.64 24.77 9.54
CA LEU A 359 7.08 23.64 8.73
C LEU A 359 6.54 22.31 9.27
N VAL A 360 6.70 22.04 10.58
CA VAL A 360 6.22 20.79 11.19
C VAL A 360 4.70 20.66 11.09
N ILE A 361 3.97 21.74 11.38
CA ILE A 361 2.50 21.76 11.21
C ILE A 361 2.14 21.47 9.75
N SER A 362 2.84 22.10 8.81
CA SER A 362 2.60 21.92 7.38
C SER A 362 2.85 20.47 6.95
N LEU A 363 3.97 19.87 7.34
CA LEU A 363 4.29 18.47 7.04
C LEU A 363 3.30 17.50 7.70
N GLY A 364 2.83 17.79 8.91
CA GLY A 364 1.78 17.02 9.57
C GLY A 364 0.46 17.07 8.81
N LEU A 365 0.03 18.27 8.42
CA LEU A 365 -1.18 18.47 7.63
C LEU A 365 -1.07 17.84 6.23
N TYR A 366 0.12 17.85 5.62
CA TYR A 366 0.39 17.12 4.39
C TYR A 366 0.10 15.62 4.56
N ILE A 367 0.67 14.99 5.60
CA ILE A 367 0.45 13.57 5.89
C ILE A 367 -1.04 13.29 6.15
N VAL A 368 -1.72 14.16 6.90
CA VAL A 368 -3.17 14.05 7.11
C VAL A 368 -3.92 14.12 5.79
N GLY A 369 -3.59 15.08 4.92
CA GLY A 369 -4.15 15.23 3.59
C GLY A 369 -4.00 13.95 2.78
N PHE A 370 -2.77 13.42 2.66
CA PHE A 370 -2.51 12.20 1.89
C PHE A 370 -3.21 10.96 2.47
N ALA A 371 -2.99 10.66 3.75
CA ALA A 371 -3.43 9.43 4.38
C ALA A 371 -4.96 9.34 4.52
N SER A 372 -5.64 10.49 4.64
CA SER A 372 -7.10 10.55 4.67
C SER A 372 -7.77 10.50 3.28
N SER A 373 -6.98 10.57 2.19
CA SER A 373 -7.50 10.63 0.82
C SER A 373 -6.72 9.75 -0.17
N TRP A 374 -5.69 10.28 -0.83
CA TRP A 374 -4.95 9.66 -1.92
C TRP A 374 -4.39 8.29 -1.56
N GLY A 375 -3.94 8.10 -0.31
CA GLY A 375 -3.43 6.83 0.18
C GLY A 375 -4.40 5.67 -0.08
N PRO A 376 -5.55 5.60 0.60
CA PRO A 376 -6.51 4.51 0.39
C PRO A 376 -7.39 4.67 -0.85
N VAL A 377 -7.77 5.90 -1.23
CA VAL A 377 -8.81 6.13 -2.24
C VAL A 377 -8.36 5.71 -3.64
N ILE A 378 -7.10 5.88 -4.01
CA ILE A 378 -6.62 5.51 -5.36
C ILE A 378 -6.68 4.01 -5.60
N TRP A 379 -6.35 3.18 -4.58
CA TRP A 379 -6.45 1.73 -4.68
C TRP A 379 -7.90 1.28 -4.89
N VAL A 380 -8.82 1.86 -4.09
CA VAL A 380 -10.25 1.59 -4.22
C VAL A 380 -10.77 2.03 -5.59
N PHE A 381 -10.47 3.26 -5.99
CA PHE A 381 -10.86 3.82 -7.28
C PHE A 381 -10.37 2.96 -8.46
N CYS A 382 -9.11 2.55 -8.47
CA CYS A 382 -8.59 1.67 -9.54
C CYS A 382 -9.37 0.36 -9.62
N SER A 383 -9.74 -0.24 -8.49
CA SER A 383 -10.54 -1.47 -8.47
C SER A 383 -12.00 -1.29 -8.91
N GLU A 384 -12.54 -0.06 -8.81
CA GLU A 384 -13.91 0.28 -9.17
C GLU A 384 -14.05 0.65 -10.66
N ILE A 385 -13.05 1.29 -11.28
CA ILE A 385 -13.16 1.76 -12.68
C ILE A 385 -12.98 0.67 -13.73
N PHE A 386 -12.28 -0.42 -13.41
CA PHE A 386 -11.98 -1.44 -14.41
C PHE A 386 -13.17 -2.38 -14.66
N PRO A 387 -13.53 -2.61 -15.95
CA PRO A 387 -14.52 -3.62 -16.36
C PRO A 387 -14.17 -5.00 -15.81
N LEU A 388 -15.19 -5.80 -15.51
CA LEU A 388 -15.01 -7.11 -14.84
C LEU A 388 -14.01 -8.02 -15.60
N LYS A 389 -14.14 -8.08 -16.93
CA LYS A 389 -13.31 -8.96 -17.79
C LYS A 389 -11.84 -8.52 -17.89
N GLY A 390 -11.56 -7.22 -17.76
CA GLY A 390 -10.21 -6.64 -17.86
C GLY A 390 -9.56 -6.24 -16.53
N ARG A 391 -10.28 -6.41 -15.41
CA ARG A 391 -9.87 -5.88 -14.11
C ARG A 391 -8.54 -6.38 -13.60
N GLU A 392 -8.27 -7.68 -13.69
CA GLU A 392 -6.99 -8.25 -13.23
C GLU A 392 -5.81 -7.57 -13.94
N ILE A 393 -5.88 -7.44 -15.27
CA ILE A 393 -4.83 -6.79 -16.08
C ILE A 393 -4.70 -5.31 -15.71
N GLY A 394 -5.82 -4.60 -15.62
CA GLY A 394 -5.82 -3.18 -15.26
C GLY A 394 -5.18 -2.95 -13.89
N MET A 395 -5.54 -3.76 -12.89
CA MET A 395 -4.96 -3.69 -11.55
C MET A 395 -3.47 -4.02 -11.55
N THR A 396 -3.02 -5.05 -12.27
CA THR A 396 -1.59 -5.39 -12.35
C THR A 396 -0.78 -4.25 -12.97
N ILE A 397 -1.19 -3.72 -14.12
CA ILE A 397 -0.46 -2.64 -14.81
C ILE A 397 -0.41 -1.38 -13.94
N THR A 398 -1.54 -0.97 -13.36
CA THR A 398 -1.60 0.22 -12.51
C THR A 398 -0.77 0.07 -11.23
N THR A 399 -0.74 -1.12 -10.64
CA THR A 399 0.13 -1.44 -9.49
C THR A 399 1.61 -1.42 -9.86
N MET A 400 1.99 -1.93 -11.05
CA MET A 400 3.38 -1.84 -11.53
C MET A 400 3.81 -0.38 -11.71
N VAL A 401 2.94 0.46 -12.27
CA VAL A 401 3.19 1.90 -12.41
C VAL A 401 3.38 2.53 -11.03
N ASN A 402 2.54 2.19 -10.05
CA ASN A 402 2.71 2.65 -8.67
C ASN A 402 4.12 2.35 -8.14
N TRP A 403 4.55 1.09 -8.18
CA TRP A 403 5.88 0.70 -7.70
C TRP A 403 7.03 1.31 -8.51
N THR A 404 6.83 1.52 -9.81
CA THR A 404 7.82 2.16 -10.69
C THR A 404 8.04 3.62 -10.30
N PHE A 405 6.96 4.39 -10.12
CA PHE A 405 7.07 5.79 -9.71
C PHE A 405 7.49 5.92 -8.24
N ALA A 406 7.12 4.97 -7.38
CA ALA A 406 7.66 4.89 -6.02
C ALA A 406 9.20 4.75 -6.05
N SER A 407 9.72 3.81 -6.85
CA SER A 407 11.16 3.61 -7.03
C SER A 407 11.83 4.87 -7.58
N LEU A 408 11.27 5.46 -8.64
CA LEU A 408 11.78 6.68 -9.25
C LEU A 408 11.86 7.83 -8.25
N VAL A 409 10.81 8.06 -7.45
CA VAL A 409 10.80 9.16 -6.48
C VAL A 409 11.78 8.89 -5.33
N ILE A 410 11.83 7.66 -4.79
CA ILE A 410 12.72 7.32 -3.67
C ILE A 410 14.19 7.42 -4.12
N SER A 411 14.55 6.79 -5.24
CA SER A 411 15.94 6.70 -5.72
C SER A 411 16.55 8.01 -6.21
N ASN A 412 15.78 9.09 -6.30
CA ASN A 412 16.29 10.38 -6.79
C ASN A 412 16.10 11.54 -5.78
N ALA A 413 15.36 11.33 -4.69
CA ALA A 413 14.99 12.42 -3.78
C ALA A 413 16.20 13.01 -3.04
N LEU A 414 17.12 12.18 -2.53
CA LEU A 414 18.28 12.66 -1.77
C LEU A 414 19.23 13.45 -2.67
N SER A 415 19.54 12.91 -3.86
CA SER A 415 20.34 13.62 -4.87
C SER A 415 19.68 14.92 -5.32
N PHE A 416 18.35 14.93 -5.51
CA PHE A 416 17.63 16.16 -5.86
C PHE A 416 17.74 17.21 -4.74
N MET A 417 17.52 16.82 -3.48
CA MET A 417 17.66 17.74 -2.33
C MET A 417 19.10 18.27 -2.20
N LYS A 418 20.11 17.43 -2.48
CA LYS A 418 21.52 17.83 -2.42
C LYS A 418 21.89 18.84 -3.52
N ILE A 419 21.38 18.67 -4.74
CA ILE A 419 21.74 19.51 -5.90
C ILE A 419 20.87 20.76 -5.97
N TYR A 420 19.56 20.61 -5.80
CA TYR A 420 18.58 21.67 -6.00
C TYR A 420 18.00 22.22 -4.69
N GLY A 421 18.28 21.60 -3.55
CA GLY A 421 17.75 22.02 -2.26
C GLY A 421 16.36 21.45 -1.96
N GLN A 422 16.05 21.33 -0.66
CA GLN A 422 14.76 20.81 -0.17
C GLN A 422 13.58 21.67 -0.63
N ALA A 423 13.70 23.00 -0.56
CA ALA A 423 12.64 23.92 -0.97
C ALA A 423 12.11 23.62 -2.38
N ASN A 424 13.04 23.39 -3.32
CA ASN A 424 12.69 23.07 -4.71
C ASN A 424 12.03 21.70 -4.85
N LEU A 425 12.38 20.73 -4.01
CA LEU A 425 11.69 19.43 -4.00
C LEU A 425 10.22 19.59 -3.57
N PHE A 426 9.97 20.36 -2.51
CA PHE A 426 8.62 20.65 -2.02
C PHE A 426 7.79 21.46 -3.05
N PHE A 427 8.41 22.42 -3.75
CA PHE A 427 7.76 23.12 -4.86
C PHE A 427 7.46 22.21 -6.05
N LEU A 428 8.33 21.25 -6.36
CA LEU A 428 8.08 20.24 -7.38
C LEU A 428 6.88 19.35 -7.02
N PHE A 429 6.79 18.89 -5.78
CA PHE A 429 5.61 18.15 -5.29
C PHE A 429 4.34 18.99 -5.31
N ALA A 430 4.41 20.28 -4.99
CA ALA A 430 3.30 21.20 -5.14
C ALA A 430 2.85 21.32 -6.61
N ALA A 431 3.78 21.42 -7.56
CA ALA A 431 3.46 21.44 -8.99
C ALA A 431 2.75 20.15 -9.44
N PHE A 432 3.19 18.99 -8.95
CA PHE A 432 2.48 17.73 -9.18
C PHE A 432 1.07 17.74 -8.57
N CYS A 433 0.87 18.33 -7.38
CA CYS A 433 -0.47 18.48 -6.80
C CYS A 433 -1.40 19.37 -7.65
N VAL A 434 -0.88 20.41 -8.30
CA VAL A 434 -1.65 21.18 -9.30
C VAL A 434 -2.06 20.29 -10.47
N GLY A 435 -1.11 19.50 -11.00
CA GLY A 435 -1.38 18.49 -12.02
C GLY A 435 -2.47 17.50 -11.60
N CYS A 436 -2.43 17.02 -10.35
CA CYS A 436 -3.46 16.17 -9.76
C CYS A 436 -4.85 16.83 -9.78
N LEU A 437 -4.96 18.10 -9.35
CA LEU A 437 -6.24 18.82 -9.33
C LEU A 437 -6.83 19.01 -10.74
N VAL A 438 -5.98 19.32 -11.72
CA VAL A 438 -6.37 19.41 -13.12
C VAL A 438 -6.84 18.05 -13.64
N PHE A 439 -6.06 17.00 -13.39
CA PHE A 439 -6.39 15.63 -13.76
C PHE A 439 -7.73 15.16 -13.15
N LEU A 440 -7.95 15.41 -11.86
CA LEU A 440 -9.22 15.12 -11.16
C LEU A 440 -10.41 15.83 -11.80
N LYS A 441 -10.22 17.06 -12.29
CA LYS A 441 -11.28 17.85 -12.94
C LYS A 441 -11.67 17.31 -14.30
N LEU A 442 -10.67 16.91 -15.06
CA LEU A 442 -10.86 16.53 -16.45
C LEU A 442 -11.28 15.06 -16.60
N PHE A 443 -10.80 14.16 -15.75
CA PHE A 443 -10.86 12.72 -16.06
C PHE A 443 -11.49 11.84 -14.99
N ILE A 444 -11.49 12.23 -13.71
CA ILE A 444 -11.91 11.33 -12.62
C ILE A 444 -13.43 11.43 -12.38
N PRO A 445 -14.20 10.34 -12.60
CA PRO A 445 -15.61 10.28 -12.24
C PRO A 445 -15.80 10.07 -10.74
N GLU A 446 -17.05 10.26 -10.27
CA GLU A 446 -17.45 9.74 -8.96
C GLU A 446 -17.90 8.29 -9.12
N THR A 447 -17.30 7.38 -8.35
CA THR A 447 -17.58 5.94 -8.41
C THR A 447 -18.43 5.44 -7.24
N LYS A 448 -18.68 6.30 -6.24
CA LYS A 448 -19.46 5.94 -5.07
C LYS A 448 -20.88 5.48 -5.44
N GLY A 449 -21.20 4.23 -5.11
CA GLY A 449 -22.54 3.67 -5.26
C GLY A 449 -22.92 3.35 -6.71
N VAL A 450 -21.98 3.42 -7.65
CA VAL A 450 -22.20 3.06 -9.06
C VAL A 450 -21.87 1.58 -9.25
N SER A 451 -22.76 0.83 -9.91
CA SER A 451 -22.48 -0.58 -10.21
C SER A 451 -21.42 -0.72 -11.31
N LEU A 452 -20.68 -1.83 -11.29
CA LEU A 452 -19.59 -2.07 -12.22
C LEU A 452 -20.10 -2.23 -13.66
N GLU A 453 -21.27 -2.83 -13.80
CA GLU A 453 -21.98 -3.03 -15.07
C GLU A 453 -22.39 -1.68 -15.68
N LYS A 454 -22.77 -0.71 -14.83
CA LYS A 454 -23.09 0.65 -15.28
C LYS A 454 -21.84 1.38 -15.77
N ILE A 455 -20.72 1.26 -15.05
CA ILE A 455 -19.43 1.82 -15.48
C ILE A 455 -19.03 1.23 -16.85
N GLU A 456 -19.13 -0.09 -17.01
CA GLU A 456 -18.82 -0.77 -18.28
C GLU A 456 -19.76 -0.32 -19.41
N SER A 457 -21.07 -0.23 -19.17
CA SER A 457 -22.03 0.27 -20.15
C SER A 457 -21.77 1.71 -20.59
N ASP A 458 -21.44 2.60 -19.64
CA ASP A 458 -21.13 4.01 -19.93
C ASP A 458 -19.84 4.15 -20.75
N LEU A 459 -18.85 3.30 -20.48
CA LEU A 459 -17.60 3.21 -21.25
C LEU A 459 -17.84 2.72 -22.68
N GLU A 460 -18.65 1.69 -22.85
CA GLU A 460 -19.04 1.16 -24.17
C GLU A 460 -19.82 2.19 -25.00
N LYS A 461 -20.69 2.97 -24.34
CA LYS A 461 -21.44 4.08 -24.95
C LYS A 461 -20.57 5.30 -25.25
N GLY A 462 -19.30 5.31 -24.88
CA GLY A 462 -18.38 6.42 -25.13
C GLY A 462 -18.67 7.67 -24.30
N ILE A 463 -19.32 7.53 -23.15
CA ILE A 463 -19.57 8.65 -22.23
C ILE A 463 -18.24 9.25 -21.79
N LYS A 464 -18.20 10.57 -21.63
CA LYS A 464 -17.01 11.29 -21.14
C LYS A 464 -16.59 10.71 -19.79
N LEU A 465 -15.30 10.45 -19.65
CA LEU A 465 -14.73 9.74 -18.50
C LEU A 465 -15.12 10.34 -17.14
N ASN A 466 -15.11 11.67 -17.02
CA ASN A 466 -15.48 12.38 -15.79
C ASN A 466 -17.00 12.43 -15.51
N LYS A 467 -17.82 11.89 -16.41
CA LYS A 467 -19.29 11.78 -16.28
C LYS A 467 -19.78 10.34 -16.14
N ILE A 468 -18.87 9.35 -16.17
CA ILE A 468 -19.24 7.94 -15.98
C ILE A 468 -19.95 7.79 -14.62
N GLY A 469 -21.04 7.01 -14.60
CA GLY A 469 -21.81 6.76 -13.39
C GLY A 469 -22.77 7.87 -12.99
N ASN A 470 -22.72 9.04 -13.63
CA ASN A 470 -23.74 10.08 -13.49
C ASN A 470 -24.84 9.85 -14.54
N ASN A 471 -26.09 9.84 -14.10
CA ASN A 471 -27.25 9.95 -14.99
C ASN A 471 -27.39 11.38 -15.50
#